data_AF-A0A7V0JQQ4-F1
#
_entry.id   AF-A0A7V0JQQ4-F1
#
_cell.length_a   1.000
_cell.length_b   1.000
_cell.length_c   1.000
_cell.angle_alpha   90.00
_cell.angle_beta   90.00
_cell.angle_gamma   90.00
#
_symmetry.space_group_name_H-M   'P 1'
#
loop_
_entity.id
_entity.type
_entity.pdbx_description
1 polymer ?
#
loop_
_entity_poly.entity_id
_entity_poly.type
_entity_poly.pdbx_seq_one_letter_code
_entity_poly.pdbx_strand_id
1 'polypeptide(L)'
;TATSTAATDYWPTEGWRASTPEKQGMKSGMLANMVENIKEKGYAIESITIIRNGYIVMDAYFYPFTKDTKHILHSCTKSITSALVGIALNKAPIPERF
;
A
#
# COMPACT_ATOMS: atom_id res chain seq x y z
N THR A 1 17.83 -7.79 22.99
CA THR A 1 18.22 -8.30 21.65
C THR A 1 17.67 -7.32 20.64
N ALA A 2 18.51 -6.58 19.91
CA ALA A 2 18.07 -5.54 18.98
C ALA A 2 17.51 -6.18 17.70
N THR A 3 16.26 -5.89 17.37
CA THR A 3 15.61 -6.30 16.12
C THR A 3 16.23 -5.49 14.97
N SER A 4 17.08 -6.16 14.19
CA SER A 4 17.57 -5.66 12.90
C SER A 4 16.37 -5.36 11.99
N THR A 5 16.12 -4.09 11.72
CA THR A 5 15.18 -3.67 10.68
C THR A 5 15.76 -4.16 9.36
N ALA A 6 15.22 -5.24 8.80
CA ALA A 6 15.64 -5.73 7.50
C ALA A 6 15.43 -4.60 6.47
N ALA A 7 16.52 -4.01 5.99
CA ALA A 7 16.49 -3.06 4.90
C ALA A 7 15.88 -3.79 3.69
N THR A 8 14.92 -3.15 3.03
CA THR A 8 14.31 -3.70 1.81
C THR A 8 15.39 -3.82 0.73
N ASP A 9 15.61 -5.01 0.16
CA ASP A 9 16.62 -5.24 -0.90
C ASP A 9 16.39 -4.42 -2.18
N TYR A 10 15.20 -3.81 -2.31
CA TYR A 10 14.86 -2.93 -3.42
C TYR A 10 13.82 -1.90 -2.98
N TRP A 11 13.79 -0.75 -3.67
CA TRP A 11 12.75 0.27 -3.53
C TRP A 11 11.85 0.25 -4.78
N PRO A 12 10.52 0.22 -4.65
CA PRO A 12 9.62 0.07 -5.78
C PRO A 12 9.39 1.40 -6.52
N THR A 13 10.44 1.96 -7.13
CA THR A 13 10.34 3.19 -7.94
C THR A 13 9.55 2.96 -9.22
N GLU A 14 9.92 1.94 -10.00
CA GLU A 14 9.28 1.62 -11.29
C GLU A 14 8.03 0.75 -11.13
N GLY A 15 7.93 0.05 -9.99
CA GLY A 15 6.82 -0.84 -9.72
C GLY A 15 7.08 -1.75 -8.53
N TRP A 16 5.99 -2.33 -8.04
CA TRP A 16 6.04 -3.29 -6.95
C TRP A 16 6.25 -4.71 -7.49
N ARG A 17 7.15 -5.45 -6.86
CA ARG A 17 7.29 -6.90 -7.05
C ARG A 17 6.33 -7.64 -6.13
N ALA A 18 5.85 -8.79 -6.58
CA ALA A 18 5.03 -9.68 -5.76
C ALA A 18 5.90 -10.63 -4.93
N SER A 19 5.41 -11.00 -3.75
CA SER A 19 5.99 -12.06 -2.91
C SER A 19 4.87 -12.83 -2.20
N THR A 20 5.14 -14.07 -1.81
CA THR A 20 4.18 -14.85 -1.03
C THR A 20 4.05 -14.29 0.39
N PRO A 21 2.88 -14.40 1.04
CA PRO A 21 2.70 -14.02 2.45
C PRO A 21 3.77 -14.58 3.37
N GLU A 22 4.12 -15.86 3.23
CA GLU A 22 5.04 -16.58 4.10
C GLU A 22 6.46 -16.00 4.03
N LYS A 23 6.95 -15.70 2.81
CA LYS A 23 8.24 -15.03 2.60
C LYS A 23 8.30 -13.64 3.23
N GLN A 24 7.15 -12.99 3.41
CA GLN A 24 7.04 -11.70 4.10
C GLN A 24 6.64 -11.84 5.58
N GLY A 25 6.70 -13.05 6.14
CA GLY A 25 6.36 -13.29 7.55
C GLY A 25 4.87 -13.12 7.87
N MET A 26 4.00 -13.36 6.90
CA MET A 26 2.54 -13.34 7.03
C MET A 26 1.98 -14.77 6.88
N LYS A 27 0.86 -15.04 7.54
CA LYS A 27 0.14 -16.32 7.39
C LYS A 27 -0.90 -16.17 6.29
N SER A 28 -0.75 -16.88 5.16
CA SER A 28 -1.74 -16.85 4.07
C SER A 28 -3.16 -17.17 4.53
N GLY A 29 -3.33 -18.12 5.46
CA GLY A 29 -4.64 -18.47 6.02
C GLY A 29 -5.36 -17.29 6.68
N MET A 30 -4.64 -16.34 7.30
CA MET A 30 -5.27 -15.13 7.87
C MET A 30 -5.79 -14.19 6.77
N LEU A 31 -5.05 -14.07 5.66
CA LEU A 31 -5.45 -13.26 4.52
C LEU A 31 -6.64 -13.89 3.78
N ALA A 32 -6.64 -15.21 3.62
CA ALA A 32 -7.77 -15.95 3.06
C ALA A 32 -9.04 -15.75 3.90
N ASN A 33 -8.94 -15.96 5.22
CA ASN A 33 -10.07 -15.74 6.13
C ASN A 33 -10.60 -14.31 6.06
N MET A 34 -9.72 -13.30 5.90
CA MET A 34 -10.14 -11.91 5.73
C MET A 34 -10.96 -11.73 4.45
N VAL A 35 -10.48 -12.27 3.32
CA VAL A 35 -11.20 -12.20 2.03
C VAL A 35 -12.56 -12.91 2.11
N GLU A 36 -12.64 -14.07 2.77
CA GLU A 36 -13.89 -14.79 3.00
C GLU A 36 -14.86 -13.97 3.85
N ASN A 37 -14.40 -13.44 4.98
CA ASN A 37 -15.22 -12.59 5.86
C ASN A 37 -15.79 -11.37 5.13
N ILE A 38 -15.01 -10.76 4.23
CA ILE A 38 -15.45 -9.60 3.46
C ILE A 38 -16.58 -9.97 2.50
N LYS A 39 -16.45 -11.12 1.83
CA LYS A 39 -17.48 -11.65 0.94
C LYS A 39 -18.75 -12.03 1.69
N GLU A 40 -18.62 -12.75 2.81
CA GLU A 40 -19.76 -13.25 3.59
C GLU A 40 -20.56 -12.13 4.25
N LYS A 41 -19.89 -11.10 4.77
CA LYS A 41 -20.55 -9.99 5.47
C LYS A 41 -21.11 -8.92 4.53
N GLY A 42 -20.82 -9.00 3.23
CA GLY A 42 -21.31 -8.04 2.25
C GLY A 42 -20.81 -6.61 2.48
N TYR A 43 -19.58 -6.45 2.98
CA TYR A 43 -18.99 -5.12 3.11
C TYR A 43 -18.85 -4.48 1.73
N ALA A 44 -19.07 -3.17 1.63
CA ALA A 44 -18.86 -2.38 0.42
C ALA A 44 -17.36 -2.14 0.17
N ILE A 45 -16.58 -3.22 0.08
CA ILE A 45 -15.15 -3.22 -0.22
C ILE A 45 -14.98 -3.65 -1.67
N GLU A 46 -14.37 -2.78 -2.47
CA GLU A 46 -14.23 -2.96 -3.92
C GLU A 46 -12.89 -3.63 -4.27
N SER A 47 -11.83 -3.31 -3.52
CA SER A 47 -10.51 -3.92 -3.67
C SER A 47 -9.68 -3.85 -2.38
N ILE A 48 -8.66 -4.71 -2.27
CA ILE A 48 -7.69 -4.74 -1.19
C ILE A 48 -6.31 -5.05 -1.76
N THR A 49 -5.35 -4.17 -1.50
CA THR A 49 -3.94 -4.41 -1.77
C THR A 49 -3.16 -4.37 -0.46
N ILE A 50 -2.36 -5.40 -0.19
CA ILE A 50 -1.50 -5.48 0.99
C ILE A 50 -0.05 -5.53 0.55
N ILE A 51 0.73 -4.63 1.14
CA ILE A 51 2.15 -4.46 0.89
C ILE A 51 2.93 -4.68 2.19
N ARG A 52 4.02 -5.46 2.13
CA ARG A 52 4.94 -5.64 3.27
C ARG A 52 6.38 -5.75 2.78
N ASN A 53 7.29 -5.06 3.48
CA ASN A 53 8.73 -4.98 3.18
C ASN A 53 9.03 -4.67 1.70
N GLY A 54 8.26 -3.77 1.09
CA GLY A 54 8.48 -3.43 -0.31
C GLY A 54 7.80 -4.38 -1.30
N TYR A 55 7.11 -5.45 -0.91
CA TYR A 55 6.47 -6.39 -1.85
C TYR A 55 4.94 -6.36 -1.75
N ILE A 56 4.25 -6.50 -2.89
CA ILE A 56 2.82 -6.86 -2.89
C ILE A 56 2.69 -8.30 -2.42
N VAL A 57 1.93 -8.48 -1.35
CA VAL A 57 1.66 -9.79 -0.75
C VAL A 57 0.29 -10.31 -1.12
N MET A 58 -0.66 -9.41 -1.34
CA MET A 58 -2.01 -9.73 -1.79
C MET A 58 -2.54 -8.55 -2.57
N ASP A 59 -3.24 -8.84 -3.67
CA ASP A 59 -3.95 -7.86 -4.48
C ASP A 59 -5.24 -8.49 -4.97
N ALA A 60 -6.37 -8.07 -4.39
CA ALA A 60 -7.67 -8.69 -4.56
C ALA A 60 -8.71 -7.65 -4.98
N TYR A 61 -9.52 -8.01 -5.98
CA TYR A 61 -10.61 -7.20 -6.51
C TYR A 61 -11.91 -7.99 -6.42
N PHE A 62 -12.98 -7.32 -6.01
CA PHE A 62 -14.29 -7.94 -5.86
C PHE A 62 -15.18 -7.54 -7.04
N TYR A 63 -15.96 -8.48 -7.59
CA TYR A 63 -16.80 -8.20 -8.76
C TYR A 63 -17.79 -7.05 -8.48
N PRO A 64 -18.01 -6.10 -9.42
CA PRO A 64 -17.49 -6.04 -10.80
C PRO A 64 -16.16 -5.27 -10.97
N PHE A 65 -15.48 -4.95 -9.88
CA PHE A 65 -14.27 -4.12 -9.89
C PHE A 65 -13.04 -4.89 -10.39
N THR A 66 -12.13 -4.16 -11.03
CA THR A 66 -10.89 -4.69 -11.60
C THR A 66 -9.72 -3.80 -11.18
N LYS A 67 -8.50 -4.24 -11.46
CA LYS A 67 -7.28 -3.44 -11.26
C LYS A 67 -7.29 -2.08 -11.94
N ASP A 68 -8.04 -1.94 -13.04
CA ASP A 68 -8.09 -0.73 -13.86
C ASP A 68 -9.27 0.16 -13.48
N THR A 69 -10.10 -0.25 -12.51
CA THR A 69 -11.23 0.53 -12.04
C THR A 69 -10.74 1.75 -11.25
N LYS A 70 -11.23 2.94 -11.63
CA LYS A 70 -10.88 4.21 -10.97
C LYS A 70 -11.83 4.47 -9.80
N HIS A 71 -11.25 4.81 -8.65
CA HIS A 71 -12.00 5.13 -7.44
C HIS A 71 -11.83 6.61 -7.06
N ILE A 72 -12.86 7.22 -6.50
CA ILE A 72 -12.78 8.58 -5.97
C ILE A 72 -12.05 8.54 -4.63
N LEU A 73 -10.85 9.10 -4.57
CA LEU A 73 -9.95 8.99 -3.41
C LEU A 73 -10.25 9.99 -2.28
N HIS A 74 -11.06 11.02 -2.56
CA HIS A 74 -11.39 12.10 -1.62
C HIS A 74 -10.16 12.64 -0.87
N SER A 75 -10.12 12.52 0.46
CA SER A 75 -9.05 13.09 1.29
C SER A 75 -7.71 12.38 1.17
N CYS A 76 -7.61 11.19 0.57
CA CYS A 76 -6.32 10.54 0.33
C CYS A 76 -5.41 11.40 -0.56
N THR A 77 -5.98 12.25 -1.42
CA THR A 77 -5.25 13.23 -2.23
C THR A 77 -4.39 14.16 -1.36
N LYS A 78 -4.83 14.51 -0.15
CA LYS A 78 -4.08 15.39 0.76
C LYS A 78 -2.74 14.78 1.16
N SER A 79 -2.68 13.46 1.37
CA SER A 79 -1.44 12.76 1.69
C SER A 79 -0.44 12.84 0.55
N ILE A 80 -0.92 12.68 -0.69
CA ILE A 80 -0.09 12.80 -1.91
C ILE A 80 0.43 14.23 -2.05
N THR A 81 -0.46 15.23 -1.94
CA THR A 81 -0.06 16.65 -2.02
C THR A 81 0.93 17.02 -0.92
N SER A 82 0.70 16.58 0.31
CA SER A 82 1.62 16.84 1.45
C SER A 82 3.01 16.25 1.21
N ALA A 83 3.09 15.01 0.70
CA ALA A 83 4.36 14.39 0.35
C ALA A 83 5.10 15.17 -0.74
N LEU A 84 4.38 15.63 -1.78
CA LEU A 84 4.96 16.49 -2.83
C LEU A 84 5.46 17.82 -2.30
N VAL A 85 4.72 18.46 -1.38
CA VAL A 85 5.17 19.68 -0.69
C VAL A 85 6.46 19.40 0.09
N GLY A 86 6.53 18.32 0.85
CA GLY A 86 7.75 17.93 1.56
C GLY A 86 8.95 17.71 0.63
N ILE A 87 8.74 17.07 -0.52
CA ILE A 87 9.78 16.91 -1.55
C ILE A 87 10.20 18.26 -2.12
N ALA A 88 9.26 19.17 -2.39
CA ALA A 88 9.55 20.51 -2.90
C ALA A 88 10.38 21.33 -1.90
N LEU A 89 10.00 21.32 -0.61
CA LEU A 89 10.75 21.97 0.46
C LEU A 89 12.18 21.42 0.60
N ASN A 90 12.36 20.11 0.42
CA ASN A 90 13.68 19.50 0.47
C ASN A 90 14.56 19.88 -0.73
N LYS A 91 13.97 20.06 -1.93
CA LYS A 91 14.69 20.44 -3.16
C LYS A 91 14.96 21.93 -3.29
N ALA A 92 14.03 22.75 -2.82
CA ALA A 92 14.06 24.19 -2.88
C ALA A 92 13.47 24.72 -1.56
N PRO A 93 14.27 24.79 -0.49
CA PRO A 93 13.80 25.29 0.80
C PRO A 93 13.25 26.70 0.61
N ILE A 94 12.07 26.96 1.19
CA ILE A 94 11.47 28.29 1.18
C ILE A 94 12.48 29.23 1.86
N PRO A 95 12.86 30.35 1.22
CA PRO A 95 13.75 31.31 1.84
C PRO A 95 13.16 31.79 3.16
N GLU A 96 13.92 31.73 4.25
CA GLU A 96 13.59 32.45 5.48
C GLU A 96 13.73 33.95 5.21
N ARG A 97 12.63 34.62 4.83
CA ARG A 97 12.30 36.03 5.14
C ARG A 97 11.10 36.54 4.35
N PHE A 98 10.13 37.08 5.08
CA PHE A 98 10.17 38.51 5.40
C PHE A 98 10.66 38.68 6.83
#